data_AF-A0A964CXY0-F1
#
_entry.id   AF-A0A964CXY0-F1
#
_cell.length_a   1.000
_cell.length_b   1.000
_cell.length_c   1.000
_cell.angle_alpha   90.00
_cell.angle_beta   90.00
_cell.angle_gamma   90.00
#
_symmetry.space_group_name_H-M   'P 1'
#
loop_
_entity.id
_entity.type
_entity.pdbx_description
1 polymer ?
#
loop_
_entity_poly.entity_id
_entity_poly.type
_entity_poly.pdbx_seq_one_letter_code
_entity_poly.pdbx_strand_id
1 'polypeptide(L)'
;MATAEIQVVQPAESLQTQLAAAPTPQQRIDLYAKAGLWYDAIAEARKASETSQNQAAVLELLDSLANSEAQPLKDWSDRLKQIRAIEQQRQLPQPKP
;
A
#
# COMPACT_ATOMS: atom_id res chain seq x y z
N MET A 1 -22.06 18.41 -0.81
CA MET A 1 -21.52 17.29 -1.60
C MET A 1 -20.02 17.27 -1.38
N ALA A 2 -19.45 16.19 -0.85
CA ALA A 2 -18.01 16.08 -0.66
C ALA A 2 -17.43 15.34 -1.87
N THR A 3 -16.73 16.06 -2.75
CA THR A 3 -15.93 15.47 -3.82
C THR A 3 -14.67 14.90 -3.21
N ALA A 4 -14.50 13.58 -3.25
CA ALA A 4 -13.21 12.97 -2.94
C ALA A 4 -12.25 13.34 -4.06
N GLU A 5 -11.43 14.36 -3.84
CA GLU A 5 -10.37 14.78 -4.76
C GLU A 5 -9.29 13.69 -4.74
N ILE A 6 -9.29 12.83 -5.75
CA ILE A 6 -8.19 11.89 -5.95
C ILE A 6 -6.98 12.71 -6.40
N GLN A 7 -6.11 13.05 -5.44
CA GLN A 7 -4.89 13.78 -5.70
C GLN A 7 -3.90 12.82 -6.36
N VAL A 8 -3.76 12.94 -7.68
CA VAL A 8 -2.75 12.21 -8.45
C VAL A 8 -1.40 12.74 -8.00
N VAL A 9 -0.70 11.98 -7.16
CA VAL A 9 0.66 12.32 -6.73
C VAL A 9 1.53 12.28 -7.98
N GLN A 10 1.96 13.44 -8.46
CA GLN A 10 3.00 13.49 -9.48
C GLN A 10 4.24 12.80 -8.91
N PRO A 11 4.90 11.90 -9.66
CA PRO A 11 6.15 11.34 -9.20
C PRO A 11 7.09 12.51 -8.89
N ALA A 12 7.61 12.56 -7.66
CA ALA A 12 8.50 13.64 -7.24
C ALA A 12 9.61 13.77 -8.28
N GLU A 13 9.96 14.99 -8.71
CA GLU A 13 11.02 15.21 -9.72
C GLU A 13 12.33 14.50 -9.36
N SER A 14 12.58 14.35 -8.06
CA SER A 14 13.69 13.59 -7.49
C SER A 14 13.69 12.10 -7.86
N LEU A 15 12.53 11.48 -8.09
CA LEU A 15 12.41 10.08 -8.45
C LEU A 15 12.91 9.82 -9.87
N GLN A 16 12.60 10.70 -10.83
CA GLN A 16 13.08 10.57 -12.20
C GLN A 16 14.60 10.68 -12.27
N THR A 17 15.20 11.62 -11.52
CA THR A 17 16.66 11.75 -11.43
C THR A 17 17.30 10.51 -10.80
N GLN A 18 16.69 9.95 -9.76
CA GLN A 18 17.17 8.72 -9.11
C GLN A 18 17.06 7.49 -10.02
N LEU A 19 15.97 7.37 -10.79
CA LEU A 19 15.80 6.29 -11.77
C LEU A 19 16.81 6.38 -12.91
N ALA A 20 17.09 7.59 -13.40
CA ALA A 20 18.12 7.82 -14.41
C ALA A 20 19.53 7.45 -13.91
N ALA A 21 19.76 7.61 -12.60
CA ALA A 21 21.01 7.25 -11.93
C ALA A 21 21.07 5.78 -11.44
N ALA A 22 20.01 4.98 -11.65
CA ALA A 22 19.92 3.59 -11.19
C ALA A 22 20.32 2.60 -12.31
N PRO A 23 21.58 2.13 -12.34
CA PRO A 23 22.09 1.25 -13.39
C PRO A 23 21.43 -0.12 -13.40
N THR A 24 21.01 -0.65 -12.26
CA THR A 24 20.45 -2.01 -12.18
C THR A 24 18.92 -2.03 -12.10
N PRO A 25 18.27 -3.06 -12.67
CA PRO A 25 16.82 -3.23 -12.52
C PRO A 25 16.40 -3.32 -11.04
N GLN A 26 17.20 -3.98 -10.19
CA GLN A 26 16.95 -4.07 -8.75
C GLN A 26 16.85 -2.70 -8.08
N GLN A 27 17.77 -1.77 -8.40
CA GLN A 27 17.72 -0.42 -7.84
C GLN A 27 16.49 0.36 -8.29
N ARG A 28 16.03 0.16 -9.52
CA ARG A 28 14.79 0.81 -10.01
C ARG A 28 13.55 0.24 -9.33
N ILE A 29 13.51 -1.07 -9.13
CA ILE A 29 12.44 -1.76 -8.38
C ILE A 29 12.32 -1.18 -6.97
N ASP A 30 13.44 -1.05 -6.25
CA ASP A 30 13.47 -0.49 -4.90
C ASP A 30 13.00 0.97 -4.87
N LEU A 31 13.39 1.77 -5.88
CA LEU A 31 12.98 3.17 -6.00
C LEU A 31 11.47 3.30 -6.22
N TYR A 32 10.90 2.49 -7.11
CA TYR A 32 9.44 2.49 -7.34
C TYR A 32 8.68 2.02 -6.10
N ALA A 33 9.14 0.96 -5.42
CA ALA A 33 8.51 0.46 -4.19
C ALA A 33 8.53 1.51 -3.07
N LYS A 34 9.67 2.18 -2.84
CA LYS A 34 9.81 3.26 -1.84
C LYS A 34 8.94 4.47 -2.15
N ALA A 35 8.71 4.75 -3.43
CA ALA A 35 7.81 5.81 -3.87
C ALA A 35 6.33 5.42 -3.78
N GLY A 36 6.00 4.18 -3.40
CA GLY A 36 4.62 3.66 -3.38
C GLY A 36 4.06 3.36 -4.78
N LEU A 37 4.91 3.36 -5.82
CA LEU A 37 4.56 3.04 -7.20
C LEU A 37 4.67 1.53 -7.44
N TRP A 38 3.85 0.77 -6.71
CA TRP A 38 3.94 -0.69 -6.66
C TRP A 38 3.76 -1.38 -8.02
N TYR A 39 2.90 -0.84 -8.89
CA TYR A 39 2.71 -1.39 -10.23
C TYR A 39 3.93 -1.19 -11.14
N ASP A 40 4.61 -0.04 -11.03
CA ASP A 40 5.84 0.22 -11.77
C ASP A 40 7.00 -0.65 -11.24
N ALA A 41 7.08 -0.85 -9.92
CA ALA A 41 8.04 -1.76 -9.30
C ALA A 41 7.88 -3.21 -9.81
N ILE A 42 6.63 -3.71 -9.85
CA ILE A 42 6.33 -5.06 -10.36
C ILE A 42 6.59 -5.15 -11.86
N ALA A 43 6.25 -4.12 -12.64
CA ALA A 43 6.52 -4.09 -14.07
C ALA A 43 8.03 -4.13 -14.36
N GLU A 44 8.84 -3.38 -13.61
CA GLU A 44 10.30 -3.39 -13.73
C GLU A 44 10.90 -4.73 -13.31
N ALA A 45 10.41 -5.32 -12.21
CA ALA A 45 10.80 -6.67 -11.77
C ALA A 45 10.48 -7.74 -12.82
N ARG A 46 9.33 -7.63 -13.49
CA ARG A 46 8.96 -8.51 -14.60
C ARG A 46 9.83 -8.29 -15.85
N LYS A 47 10.18 -7.06 -16.20
CA LYS A 47 11.12 -6.80 -17.30
C LYS A 47 12.49 -7.39 -17.03
N ALA A 48 12.91 -7.41 -15.76
CA ALA A 48 14.17 -8.01 -15.35
C ALA A 48 14.13 -9.55 -15.32
N SER A 49 12.94 -10.18 -15.38
CA SER A 49 12.71 -11.60 -15.09
C SER A 49 13.11 -12.62 -16.18
N GLU A 50 14.14 -12.33 -16.97
CA GLU A 50 14.79 -13.35 -17.82
C GLU A 50 15.68 -14.33 -17.00
N THR A 51 15.90 -14.06 -15.71
CA THR A 51 16.67 -14.90 -14.79
C THR A 51 15.90 -15.18 -13.50
N SER A 52 16.01 -16.40 -12.97
CA SER A 52 15.25 -16.92 -11.81
C SER A 52 15.34 -16.05 -10.55
N GLN A 53 16.37 -15.21 -10.43
CA GLN A 53 16.58 -14.29 -9.32
C GLN A 53 15.52 -13.18 -9.24
N ASN A 54 15.00 -12.73 -10.37
CA ASN A 54 14.01 -11.65 -10.43
C ASN A 54 12.57 -12.14 -10.22
N GLN A 55 12.33 -13.44 -10.30
CA GLN A 55 11.03 -14.03 -9.97
C GLN A 55 10.74 -13.95 -8.46
N ALA A 56 11.77 -14.12 -7.62
CA ALA A 56 11.65 -13.95 -6.17
C ALA A 56 11.31 -12.50 -5.79
N ALA A 57 11.94 -11.52 -6.46
CA ALA A 57 11.67 -10.10 -6.24
C ALA A 57 10.21 -9.72 -6.58
N VAL A 58 9.65 -10.30 -7.64
CA VAL A 58 8.22 -10.11 -7.96
C VAL A 58 7.32 -10.66 -6.84
N LEU A 59 7.61 -11.86 -6.33
CA LEU A 59 6.82 -12.47 -5.26
C LEU A 59 6.90 -11.66 -3.95
N GLU A 60 8.08 -11.16 -3.60
CA GLU A 60 8.29 -10.34 -2.41
C GLU A 60 7.54 -9.00 -2.48
N LEU A 61 7.51 -8.36 -3.66
CA LEU A 61 6.71 -7.15 -3.89
C LEU A 61 5.21 -7.42 -3.77
N LEU A 62 4.73 -8.54 -4.30
CA LEU A 62 3.32 -8.93 -4.22
C LEU A 62 2.90 -9.22 -2.77
N ASP A 63 3.75 -9.88 -1.99
CA ASP A 63 3.51 -10.13 -0.56
C ASP A 63 3.50 -8.83 0.24
N SER A 64 4.47 -7.94 -0.02
CA SER A 64 4.53 -6.61 0.60
C SER A 64 3.30 -5.75 0.29
N LEU A 65 2.82 -5.78 -0.95
CA LEU A 65 1.59 -5.10 -1.35
C LEU A 65 0.37 -5.68 -0.63
N ALA A 66 0.23 -7.01 -0.62
CA ALA A 66 -0.87 -7.68 0.06
C ALA A 66 -0.91 -7.37 1.56
N ASN A 67 0.24 -7.35 2.23
CA ASN A 67 0.34 -6.99 3.65
C ASN A 67 -0.01 -5.50 3.89
N SER A 68 0.44 -4.61 3.01
CA SER A 68 0.12 -3.18 3.08
C SER A 68 -1.36 -2.90 2.88
N GLU A 69 -2.09 -3.73 2.12
CA GLU A 69 -3.54 -3.62 1.94
C GLU A 69 -4.31 -4.27 3.10
N ALA A 70 -3.79 -5.36 3.66
CA ALA A 70 -4.43 -6.11 4.74
C ALA A 70 -4.45 -5.34 6.07
N GLN A 71 -3.39 -4.58 6.39
CA GLN A 71 -3.30 -3.81 7.64
C GLN A 71 -4.41 -2.74 7.77
N PRO A 72 -4.60 -1.82 6.79
CA PRO A 72 -5.69 -0.85 6.83
C PRO A 72 -7.08 -1.49 6.94
N LEU A 73 -7.29 -2.62 6.25
CA LEU A 73 -8.55 -3.36 6.28
C LEU A 73 -8.81 -3.98 7.66
N LYS A 74 -7.77 -4.48 8.32
CA LYS A 74 -7.84 -5.01 9.68
C LYS A 74 -8.14 -3.92 10.70
N ASP A 75 -7.44 -2.78 10.61
CA ASP A 75 -7.67 -1.63 11.50
C ASP A 75 -9.09 -1.07 11.33
N TRP A 76 -9.57 -1.02 10.09
CA TRP A 76 -10.94 -0.61 9.79
C TRP A 76 -11.98 -1.58 10.37
N SER A 77 -11.75 -2.88 10.21
CA SER A 77 -12.62 -3.93 10.78
C SER A 77 -12.68 -3.85 12.31
N ASP A 78 -11.54 -3.66 12.97
CA ASP A 78 -11.49 -3.56 14.43
C ASP A 78 -12.16 -2.27 14.93
N ARG A 79 -12.00 -1.16 14.22
CA ARG A 79 -12.72 0.09 14.50
C ARG A 79 -14.24 -0.08 14.38
N LEU A 80 -14.73 -0.81 13.37
CA LEU A 80 -16.16 -1.08 13.22
C LEU A 80 -16.73 -1.93 14.36
N LYS A 81 -15.97 -2.93 14.85
CA LYS A 81 -16.36 -3.71 16.03
C LYS A 81 -16.46 -2.83 17.27
N GLN A 82 -15.53 -1.88 17.42
CA GLN A 82 -15.50 -0.95 18.55
C GLN A 82 -16.69 0.03 18.51
N ILE A 83 -17.04 0.57 17.34
CA ILE A 83 -18.24 1.40 17.15
C ILE A 83 -19.50 0.60 17.48
N ARG A 84 -19.61 -0.65 17.01
CA ARG A 84 -20.75 -1.51 17.35
C ARG A 84 -20.90 -1.72 18.86
N ALA A 85 -19.80 -1.95 19.58
CA ALA A 85 -19.83 -2.12 21.03
C ALA A 85 -20.31 -0.86 21.76
N ILE A 86 -19.87 0.33 21.32
CA ILE A 86 -20.32 1.61 21.86
C ILE A 86 -21.82 1.80 21.65
N GLU A 87 -22.32 1.51 20.44
CA GLU A 87 -23.75 1.65 20.12
C GLU A 87 -24.62 0.66 20.91
N GLN A 88 -24.14 -0.57 21.14
CA GLN A 88 -24.84 -1.53 22.00
C GLN A 88 -24.92 -1.07 23.47
N GLN A 89 -23.85 -0.45 23.99
CA GLN A 89 -23.87 0.10 25.34
C GLN A 89 -24.82 1.30 25.49
N ARG A 90 -24.97 2.12 24.43
CA ARG A 90 -25.92 3.25 24.41
C ARG A 90 -27.39 2.82 24.37
N GLN A 91 -27.68 1.63 23.87
CA GLN A 91 -29.04 1.09 23.82
C GLN A 91 -29.47 0.37 25.10
N LEU A 92 -28.57 0.19 26.08
CA LEU A 92 -28.95 -0.34 27.39
C LEU A 92 -29.72 0.74 28.17
N PRO A 93 -30.91 0.43 28.72
CA PRO A 93 -31.65 1.38 29.53
C PRO A 93 -30.81 1.77 30.75
N GLN A 94 -30.61 3.08 30.94
CA GLN A 94 -29.98 3.63 32.14
C GLN A 94 -30.76 3.13 33.37
N PRO A 95 -30.10 2.57 34.40
CA PRO A 95 -30.79 2.21 35.63
C PRO A 95 -31.34 3.50 36.24
N LYS A 96 -32.66 3.52 36.43
CA LYS A 96 -33.37 4.65 37.02
C LYS A 96 -32.96 4.78 38.49
N PRO A 97 -32.65 6.00 38.99
CA PRO A 97 -32.34 6.22 40.40
C PRO A 97 -33.54 5.93 41.30
#